data_AF-A0A7E5VUC0-F1
#
_entry.id   AF-A0A7E5VUC0-F1
#
_cell.length_a   1.000
_cell.length_b   1.000
_cell.length_c   1.000
_cell.angle_alpha   90.00
_cell.angle_beta   90.00
_cell.angle_gamma   90.00
#
_symmetry.space_group_name_H-M   'P 1'
#
loop_
_entity.id
_entity.type
_entity.pdbx_description
1 polymer ?
#
loop_
_entity_poly.entity_id
_entity_poly.type
_entity_poly.pdbx_seq_one_letter_code
_entity_poly.pdbx_strand_id
1 'polypeptide(L)'
;PVVNMYYILLTEMETTAFTSCKIQGLQSEELNSLKQEFNNLGLTNSNTENFFEVDTPAIRVLNLLADKYYYRVSSQSMAMEKTNIGGRTIQIQKLVWTLNKK
;
A
#
# COMPACT_ATOMS: atom_id res chain seq x y z
N PRO A 1 -6.52 -0.67 30.59
CA PRO A 1 -6.17 0.27 29.50
C PRO A 1 -6.56 -0.33 28.13
N VAL A 2 -7.52 0.27 27.44
CA VAL A 2 -7.84 -0.11 26.05
C VAL A 2 -6.72 0.45 25.18
N VAL A 3 -5.83 -0.43 24.70
CA VAL A 3 -4.83 -0.06 23.69
C VAL A 3 -5.61 0.10 22.38
N ASN A 4 -5.75 1.33 21.90
CA ASN A 4 -6.41 1.60 20.63
C ASN A 4 -5.45 1.15 19.52
N MET A 5 -5.48 -0.14 19.16
CA MET A 5 -4.63 -0.69 18.11
C MET A 5 -5.06 -0.14 16.77
N TYR A 6 -4.23 0.73 16.22
CA TYR A 6 -4.44 1.33 14.90
C TYR A 6 -3.82 0.43 13.83
N TYR A 7 -4.63 0.01 12.87
CA TYR A 7 -4.22 -0.83 11.76
C TYR A 7 -4.33 -0.09 10.45
N ILE A 8 -3.35 -0.32 9.58
CA ILE A 8 -3.34 0.16 8.20
C ILE A 8 -3.22 -1.03 7.26
N LEU A 9 -3.69 -0.86 6.04
CA LEU A 9 -3.53 -1.85 4.97
C LEU A 9 -2.61 -1.28 3.90
N LEU A 10 -1.61 -2.07 3.50
CA LEU A 10 -0.82 -1.84 2.31
C LEU A 10 -1.17 -2.95 1.31
N THR A 11 -1.57 -2.59 0.10
CA THR A 11 -1.84 -3.54 -0.98
C THR A 11 -0.94 -3.25 -2.16
N GLU A 12 -0.08 -4.20 -2.52
CA GLU A 12 0.63 -4.18 -3.80
C GLU A 12 -0.22 -4.86 -4.85
N MET A 13 -0.44 -4.18 -5.96
CA MET A 13 -1.05 -4.75 -7.15
C MET A 13 0.03 -4.90 -8.20
N GLU A 14 0.28 -6.13 -8.60
CA GLU A 14 1.21 -6.47 -9.66
C GLU A 14 0.43 -6.96 -10.89
N THR A 15 0.67 -6.28 -12.00
CA THR A 15 0.20 -6.68 -13.33
C THR A 15 1.41 -6.89 -14.24
N THR A 16 1.18 -7.37 -15.47
CA THR A 16 2.26 -7.50 -16.46
C THR A 16 2.86 -6.17 -16.92
N ALA A 17 2.23 -5.02 -16.61
CA ALA A 17 2.63 -3.71 -17.13
C ALA A 17 3.05 -2.71 -16.04
N PHE A 18 2.57 -2.88 -14.80
CA PHE A 18 2.85 -1.94 -13.71
C PHE A 18 2.71 -2.61 -12.35
N THR A 19 3.42 -2.04 -11.38
CA THR A 19 3.30 -2.33 -9.95
C THR A 19 2.93 -1.04 -9.23
N SER A 20 1.86 -1.07 -8.45
CA SER A 20 1.46 0.07 -7.60
C SER A 20 1.10 -0.39 -6.20
N CYS A 21 1.22 0.53 -5.25
CA CYS A 21 0.91 0.30 -3.84
C CYS A 21 -0.22 1.21 -3.37
N LYS A 22 -1.24 0.60 -2.74
CA LYS A 22 -2.35 1.29 -2.11
C LYS A 22 -2.24 1.24 -0.60
N ILE A 23 -2.39 2.38 0.04
CA ILE A 23 -2.32 2.56 1.48
C ILE A 23 -3.70 2.99 1.98
N GLN A 24 -4.22 2.28 2.98
CA GLN A 24 -5.53 2.57 3.58
C GLN A 24 -5.42 2.69 5.10
N GLY A 25 -6.23 3.60 5.63
CA GLY A 25 -6.34 3.80 7.06
C GLY A 25 -5.13 4.46 7.68
N LEU A 26 -4.33 5.23 6.94
CA LEU A 26 -3.27 6.08 7.51
C LEU A 26 -3.89 7.37 8.09
N GLN A 27 -3.31 7.94 9.16
CA GLN A 27 -3.80 9.21 9.68
C GLN A 27 -3.46 10.36 8.73
N SER A 28 -4.29 11.40 8.67
CA SER A 28 -4.13 12.50 7.70
C SER A 28 -2.76 13.19 7.79
N GLU A 29 -2.21 13.37 8.99
CA GLU A 29 -0.89 13.97 9.20
C GLU A 29 0.24 13.09 8.64
N GLU A 30 0.19 11.79 8.96
CA GLU A 30 1.13 10.81 8.44
C GLU A 30 1.04 10.71 6.92
N LEU A 31 -0.18 10.77 6.37
CA LEU A 31 -0.43 10.65 4.94
C LEU A 31 0.14 11.85 4.19
N ASN A 32 -0.06 13.05 4.73
CA ASN A 32 0.50 14.27 4.16
C ASN A 32 2.03 14.25 4.18
N SER A 33 2.63 13.80 5.28
CA SER A 33 4.08 13.63 5.38
C SER A 33 4.60 12.59 4.38
N LEU A 34 3.94 11.43 4.28
CA LEU A 34 4.33 10.36 3.37
C LEU A 34 4.19 10.78 1.91
N LYS A 35 3.14 11.54 1.59
CA LYS A 35 2.94 12.13 0.26
C LYS A 35 4.07 13.10 -0.11
N GLN A 36 4.52 13.94 0.82
CA GLN A 36 5.66 14.83 0.59
C GLN A 36 6.94 14.02 0.33
N GLU A 37 7.19 12.96 1.08
CA GLU A 37 8.33 12.06 0.86
C GLU A 37 8.30 11.43 -0.54
N PHE A 38 7.14 10.93 -0.97
CA PHE A 38 7.00 10.37 -2.32
C PHE A 38 7.17 11.42 -3.43
N ASN A 39 6.67 12.64 -3.23
CA ASN A 39 6.90 13.75 -4.16
C ASN A 39 8.39 14.11 -4.26
N ASN A 40 9.11 14.14 -3.13
CA ASN A 40 10.55 14.41 -3.10
C ASN A 40 11.37 13.33 -3.82
N LEU A 41 10.87 12.10 -3.82
CA LEU A 41 11.44 10.96 -4.55
C LEU A 41 11.03 10.93 -6.03
N GLY A 42 10.23 11.88 -6.49
CA GLY A 42 9.74 11.95 -7.88
C GLY A 42 8.76 10.83 -8.25
N LEU A 43 8.06 10.25 -7.26
CA LEU A 43 7.12 9.16 -7.49
C LEU A 43 5.72 9.68 -7.81
N THR A 44 5.14 9.15 -8.88
CA THR A 44 3.73 9.35 -9.21
C THR A 44 2.87 8.80 -8.08
N ASN A 45 1.97 9.63 -7.57
CA ASN A 45 1.00 9.24 -6.55
C ASN A 45 -0.35 9.89 -6.81
N SER A 46 -1.40 9.25 -6.29
CA SER A 46 -2.76 9.75 -6.35
C SER A 46 -3.45 9.52 -5.01
N ASN A 47 -4.43 10.37 -4.69
CA ASN A 47 -5.22 10.26 -3.48
C ASN A 47 -6.69 10.15 -3.86
N THR A 48 -7.35 9.10 -3.37
CA THR A 48 -8.80 8.90 -3.50
C THR A 48 -9.44 8.96 -2.12
N GLU A 49 -10.78 8.98 -2.05
CA GLU A 49 -11.48 8.98 -0.76
C GLU A 49 -11.16 7.75 0.11
N ASN A 50 -10.79 6.62 -0.51
CA ASN A 50 -10.67 5.33 0.18
C ASN A 50 -9.22 4.88 0.38
N PHE A 51 -8.28 5.39 -0.41
CA PHE A 51 -6.89 4.97 -0.37
C PHE A 51 -5.97 6.02 -1.02
N PHE A 52 -4.71 6.00 -0.60
CA PHE A 52 -3.61 6.68 -1.27
C PHE A 52 -2.82 5.67 -2.11
N GLU A 53 -2.52 5.98 -3.36
CA GLU A 53 -1.81 5.09 -4.28
C GLU A 53 -0.50 5.72 -4.75
N VAL A 54 0.56 4.90 -4.84
CA VAL A 54 1.89 5.32 -5.30
C VAL A 54 2.49 4.25 -6.21
N ASP A 55 3.12 4.70 -7.30
CA ASP A 55 3.75 3.83 -8.30
C ASP A 55 5.14 3.38 -7.85
N THR A 56 5.18 2.49 -6.86
CA THR A 56 6.42 1.92 -6.35
C THR A 56 6.17 0.54 -5.73
N PRO A 57 7.19 -0.35 -5.69
CA PRO A 57 7.06 -1.64 -5.02
C PRO A 57 6.82 -1.51 -3.51
N ALA A 58 6.04 -2.43 -2.95
CA ALA A 58 5.62 -2.42 -1.55
C ALA A 58 6.80 -2.45 -0.59
N ILE A 59 7.89 -3.12 -0.94
CA ILE A 59 9.08 -3.15 -0.08
C ILE A 59 9.59 -1.75 0.26
N ARG A 60 9.52 -0.80 -0.68
CA ARG A 60 9.95 0.58 -0.45
C ARG A 60 9.00 1.30 0.51
N VAL A 61 7.69 1.08 0.35
CA VAL A 61 6.66 1.65 1.22
C VAL A 61 6.74 1.05 2.63
N LEU A 62 6.89 -0.28 2.74
CA LEU A 62 7.05 -1.00 4.00
C LEU A 62 8.26 -0.49 4.78
N ASN A 63 9.41 -0.30 4.13
CA ASN A 63 10.60 0.24 4.77
C ASN A 63 10.36 1.66 5.30
N LEU A 64 9.74 2.54 4.52
CA LEU A 64 9.39 3.89 4.99
C LEU A 64 8.43 3.86 6.18
N LEU A 65 7.37 3.05 6.11
CA LEU A 65 6.40 2.88 7.17
C LEU A 65 7.03 2.33 8.46
N ALA A 66 7.98 1.41 8.34
CA ALA A 66 8.72 0.87 9.48
C ALA A 66 9.69 1.89 10.09
N ASP A 67 10.50 2.56 9.26
CA ASP A 67 11.61 3.39 9.73
C ASP A 67 11.14 4.76 10.22
N LYS A 68 10.17 5.39 9.54
CA LYS A 68 9.73 6.77 9.83
C LYS A 68 8.44 6.84 10.63
N TYR A 69 7.57 5.84 10.51
CA TYR A 69 6.20 5.88 11.06
C TYR A 69 5.94 4.77 12.11
N TYR A 70 6.93 3.92 12.40
CA TYR A 70 6.87 2.87 13.42
C TYR A 70 5.76 1.83 13.21
N TYR A 71 5.31 1.64 11.98
CA TYR A 71 4.40 0.56 11.61
C TYR A 71 5.16 -0.75 11.48
N ARG A 72 4.57 -1.85 11.96
CA ARG A 72 5.10 -3.19 11.75
C ARG A 72 4.08 -4.09 11.09
N VAL A 73 4.57 -4.95 10.20
CA VAL A 73 3.75 -5.99 9.57
C VAL A 73 3.22 -6.92 10.67
N SER A 74 1.89 -7.00 10.76
CA SER A 74 1.17 -7.92 11.65
C SER A 74 0.80 -9.21 10.91
N SER A 75 0.40 -9.10 9.64
CA SER A 75 0.06 -10.23 8.79
C SER A 75 0.28 -9.89 7.32
N GLN A 76 0.43 -10.93 6.50
CA GLN A 76 0.47 -10.85 5.06
C GLN A 76 -0.52 -11.84 4.47
N SER A 77 -1.21 -11.45 3.40
CA SER A 77 -2.04 -12.33 2.59
C SER A 77 -1.80 -12.07 1.10
N MET A 78 -2.20 -13.04 0.28
CA MET A 78 -2.08 -12.96 -1.17
C MET A 78 -3.41 -13.37 -1.80
N ALA A 79 -3.85 -12.61 -2.80
CA ALA A 79 -4.98 -12.95 -3.65
C ALA A 79 -4.53 -12.95 -5.11
N MET A 80 -4.97 -13.95 -5.87
CA MET A 80 -4.76 -14.02 -7.30
C MET A 80 -6.10 -13.97 -8.00
N GLU A 81 -6.31 -12.96 -8.84
CA GLU A 81 -7.52 -12.81 -9.63
C GLU A 81 -7.19 -13.11 -11.09
N LYS A 82 -7.97 -14.01 -11.69
CA LYS A 82 -7.87 -14.36 -13.11
C LYS A 82 -9.18 -13.96 -13.80
N THR A 83 -9.08 -13.09 -14.80
CA THR A 83 -10.23 -12.59 -15.55
C THR A 83 -9.98 -12.72 -17.05
N ASN A 84 -10.99 -13.15 -17.80
CA ASN A 84 -10.92 -13.21 -19.26
C ASN A 84 -11.53 -11.95 -19.86
N ILE A 85 -10.73 -11.15 -20.58
CA ILE A 85 -11.19 -9.94 -21.28
C ILE A 85 -10.85 -10.08 -22.77
N GLY A 86 -11.87 -10.04 -23.64
CA GLY A 86 -11.66 -10.08 -25.10
C GLY A 86 -10.88 -11.29 -25.62
N GLY A 87 -11.03 -12.46 -24.97
CA GLY A 87 -10.32 -13.68 -25.33
C GLY A 87 -8.91 -13.82 -24.75
N ARG A 88 -8.43 -12.83 -23.97
CA ARG A 88 -7.15 -12.91 -23.24
C ARG A 88 -7.40 -13.15 -21.75
N THR A 89 -6.61 -14.03 -21.14
CA THR A 89 -6.60 -14.21 -19.69
C THR A 89 -5.66 -13.17 -19.07
N ILE A 90 -6.21 -12.31 -18.22
CA ILE A 90 -5.47 -11.37 -17.38
C ILE A 90 -5.37 -11.98 -15.99
N GLN A 91 -4.15 -12.00 -15.45
CA GLN A 91 -3.89 -12.40 -14.07
C GLN A 91 -3.41 -11.17 -13.30
N ILE A 92 -4.05 -10.89 -12.17
CA ILE A 92 -3.66 -9.83 -11.24
C ILE A 92 -3.25 -10.51 -9.95
N GLN A 93 -2.04 -10.22 -9.50
CA GLN A 93 -1.56 -10.65 -8.19
C GLN A 93 -1.69 -9.47 -7.21
N LYS A 94 -2.33 -9.72 -6.08
CA LYS A 94 -2.46 -8.75 -4.99
C LYS A 94 -1.78 -9.31 -3.75
N LEU A 95 -0.80 -8.59 -3.24
CA LEU A 95 -0.22 -8.86 -1.93
C LEU A 95 -0.75 -7.80 -0.96
N VAL A 96 -1.27 -8.25 0.18
CA VAL A 96 -1.84 -7.35 1.20
C VAL A 96 -1.08 -7.56 2.50
N TRP A 97 -0.62 -6.45 3.09
CA TRP A 97 -0.04 -6.41 4.42
C TRP A 97 -0.95 -5.64 5.35
N THR A 98 -1.26 -6.23 6.49
CA THR A 98 -1.84 -5.51 7.62
C THR A 98 -0.69 -5.06 8.50
N LEU A 99 -0.59 -3.76 8.76
CA LEU A 99 0.41 -3.22 9.66
C LEU A 99 -0.26 -2.63 10.91
N ASN A 100 0.40 -2.74 12.06
CA ASN A 100 0.00 -2.09 13.30
C ASN A 100 1.05 -1.07 13.72
N LYS A 101 0.60 0.00 14.37
CA LYS A 101 1.51 0.98 14.96
C LYS A 101 2.01 0.46 16.30
N LYS A 102 3.33 0.51 16.51
CA LYS A 102 3.95 0.15 17.80
C LYS A 102 4.03 1.33 18.75
#